data_AF-A0A811LPH8-F1
#
_entry.id   AF-A0A811LPH8-F1
#
_cell.length_a   1.000
_cell.length_b   1.000
_cell.length_c   1.000
_cell.angle_alpha   90.00
_cell.angle_beta   90.00
_cell.angle_gamma   90.00
#
_symmetry.space_group_name_H-M   'P 1'
#
loop_
_entity.id
_entity.type
_entity.pdbx_description
1 polymer ?
#
loop_
_entity_poly.entity_id
_entity_poly.type
_entity_poly.pdbx_seq_one_letter_code
_entity_poly.pdbx_strand_id
1 'polypeptide(L)'
;MRASLVRRVLSQNAAIAKSNGIFGNDKLKCPADFDRVTDTVIEQSEHLVNEILQPYQKRKTRKTSVKLLDDLSNTICTTADLAECVRNMHPDNAYRAVGNNSIYRLTNLLETLNSMPALYHSVDRSVESEASMLDDVDKRTLRLFLDDFEQCGVHLKDSQVGFLLDITLV
;
A
#
# COMPACT_ATOMS: atom_id res chain seq x y z
N MET A 1 -36.17 -18.93 29.01
CA MET A 1 -36.28 -17.77 28.09
C MET A 1 -34.94 -17.10 27.75
N ARG A 2 -33.96 -16.97 28.66
CA ARG A 2 -32.67 -16.30 28.34
C ARG A 2 -31.77 -17.03 27.34
N ALA A 3 -31.73 -18.37 27.39
CA ALA A 3 -30.88 -19.17 26.49
C ALA A 3 -31.30 -19.09 25.01
N SER A 4 -32.60 -18.94 24.70
CA SER A 4 -33.07 -18.82 23.32
C SER A 4 -32.78 -17.44 22.72
N LEU A 5 -32.76 -16.40 23.56
CA LEU A 5 -32.37 -15.04 23.16
C LEU A 5 -30.88 -14.98 22.83
N VAL A 6 -30.02 -15.55 23.68
CA VAL A 6 -28.57 -15.65 23.40
C VAL A 6 -28.30 -16.44 22.13
N ARG A 7 -28.97 -17.59 21.93
CA ARG A 7 -28.81 -18.38 20.71
C ARG A 7 -29.23 -17.62 19.46
N ARG A 8 -30.32 -16.84 19.55
CA ARG A 8 -30.87 -16.05 18.43
C ARG A 8 -29.96 -14.87 18.06
N VAL A 9 -29.38 -14.19 19.05
CA VAL A 9 -28.39 -13.13 18.84
C VAL A 9 -27.10 -13.70 18.22
N LEU A 10 -26.60 -14.83 18.73
CA LEU A 10 -25.42 -15.49 18.16
C LEU A 10 -25.67 -15.97 16.72
N SER A 11 -26.86 -16.52 16.42
CA SER A 11 -27.20 -16.95 15.05
C SER A 11 -27.43 -15.78 14.09
N GLN A 12 -27.98 -14.66 14.57
CA GLN A 12 -28.12 -13.44 13.76
C GLN A 12 -26.76 -12.81 13.47
N ASN A 13 -25.86 -12.75 14.45
CA ASN A 13 -24.50 -12.26 14.25
C ASN A 13 -23.70 -13.17 13.30
N ALA A 14 -23.87 -14.49 13.38
CA ALA A 14 -23.27 -15.43 12.44
C ALA A 14 -23.83 -15.31 11.01
N ALA A 15 -25.09 -14.91 10.86
CA ALA A 15 -25.71 -14.67 9.55
C ALA A 15 -25.29 -13.32 8.95
N ILE A 16 -25.15 -12.27 9.78
CA ILE A 16 -24.61 -10.95 9.38
C ILE A 16 -23.13 -11.07 8.98
N ALA A 17 -22.36 -11.91 9.68
CA ALA A 17 -20.98 -12.23 9.32
C ALA A 17 -20.86 -13.07 8.03
N LYS A 18 -21.96 -13.60 7.48
CA LYS A 18 -21.94 -14.50 6.32
C LYS A 18 -22.11 -13.80 4.98
N SER A 19 -22.54 -12.53 4.93
CA SER A 19 -22.76 -11.81 3.67
C SER A 19 -21.72 -10.73 3.38
N ASN A 20 -21.12 -10.14 4.40
CA ASN A 20 -20.19 -9.03 4.25
C ASN A 20 -18.78 -9.58 4.46
N GLY A 21 -17.87 -9.39 3.51
CA GLY A 21 -16.50 -9.87 3.67
C GLY A 21 -15.78 -9.17 4.85
N ILE A 22 -14.52 -9.52 5.07
CA ILE A 22 -13.72 -9.02 6.20
C ILE A 22 -13.73 -7.48 6.23
N PHE A 23 -14.05 -6.92 7.40
CA PHE A 23 -14.25 -5.47 7.62
C PHE A 23 -15.26 -4.80 6.66
N GLY A 24 -16.23 -5.56 6.15
CA GLY A 24 -17.20 -5.05 5.16
C GLY A 24 -16.64 -4.98 3.75
N ASN A 25 -15.47 -5.55 3.49
CA ASN A 25 -14.89 -5.63 2.14
C ASN A 25 -15.45 -6.86 1.41
N ASP A 26 -16.38 -6.64 0.49
CA ASP A 26 -17.01 -7.72 -0.30
C ASP A 26 -16.05 -8.50 -1.20
N LYS A 27 -14.82 -8.01 -1.40
CA LYS A 27 -13.78 -8.73 -2.11
C LYS A 27 -13.06 -9.76 -1.23
N LEU A 28 -13.17 -9.69 0.10
CA LEU A 28 -12.45 -10.54 1.05
C LEU A 28 -13.40 -11.47 1.81
N LYS A 29 -13.93 -12.49 1.13
CA LYS A 29 -14.91 -13.43 1.69
C LYS A 29 -14.29 -14.74 2.17
N CYS A 30 -13.12 -15.08 1.65
CA CYS A 30 -12.37 -16.28 2.03
C CYS A 30 -10.85 -16.00 2.03
N PRO A 31 -10.02 -16.88 2.63
CA PRO A 31 -8.57 -16.66 2.69
C PRO A 31 -7.94 -16.48 1.30
N ALA A 32 -8.40 -17.23 0.29
CA ALA A 32 -7.88 -17.15 -1.07
C ALA A 32 -8.12 -15.80 -1.76
N ASP A 33 -9.03 -14.97 -1.23
CA ASP A 33 -9.26 -13.64 -1.78
C ASP A 33 -8.14 -12.64 -1.45
N PHE A 34 -7.34 -12.90 -0.41
CA PHE A 34 -6.20 -12.04 -0.05
C PHE A 34 -5.15 -12.00 -1.14
N ASP A 35 -4.84 -13.15 -1.75
CA ASP A 35 -3.89 -13.21 -2.86
C ASP A 35 -4.36 -12.33 -4.00
N ARG A 36 -5.63 -12.45 -4.40
CA ARG A 36 -6.23 -11.64 -5.48
C ARG A 36 -6.24 -10.15 -5.18
N VAL A 37 -6.58 -9.77 -3.95
CA VAL A 37 -6.57 -8.35 -3.54
C VAL A 37 -5.13 -7.81 -3.54
N THR A 38 -4.17 -8.60 -3.07
CA THR A 38 -2.74 -8.23 -3.08
C THR A 38 -2.21 -8.09 -4.50
N ASP A 39 -2.54 -9.03 -5.39
CA ASP A 39 -2.18 -8.96 -6.82
C ASP A 39 -2.74 -7.69 -7.46
N THR A 40 -4.01 -7.38 -7.19
CA THR A 40 -4.66 -6.17 -7.71
C THR A 40 -3.95 -4.90 -7.23
N VAL A 41 -3.54 -4.85 -5.96
CA VAL A 41 -2.81 -3.71 -5.40
C VAL A 41 -1.45 -3.55 -6.08
N ILE A 42 -0.71 -4.64 -6.28
CA ILE A 42 0.58 -4.62 -6.96
C ILE A 42 0.42 -4.10 -8.40
N GLU A 43 -0.54 -4.63 -9.17
CA GLU A 43 -0.83 -4.18 -10.53
C GLU A 43 -1.21 -2.68 -10.57
N GLN A 44 -2.03 -2.22 -9.63
CA GLN A 44 -2.41 -0.81 -9.52
C GLN A 44 -1.21 0.08 -9.18
N SER A 45 -0.35 -0.36 -8.26
CA SER A 45 0.90 0.33 -7.93
C SER A 45 1.82 0.45 -9.14
N GLU A 46 1.97 -0.61 -9.93
CA GLU A 46 2.75 -0.59 -11.17
C GLU A 46 2.18 0.42 -12.19
N HIS A 47 0.86 0.51 -12.31
CA HIS A 47 0.22 1.50 -13.18
C HIS A 47 0.49 2.94 -12.71
N LEU A 48 0.40 3.21 -11.41
CA LEU A 48 0.68 4.53 -10.83
C LEU A 48 2.15 4.93 -11.02
N VAL A 49 3.07 4.00 -10.77
CA VAL A 49 4.52 4.20 -11.02
C VAL A 49 4.76 4.54 -12.48
N ASN A 50 4.18 3.77 -13.40
CA ASN A 50 4.30 4.04 -14.83
C ASN A 50 3.79 5.44 -15.21
N GLU A 51 2.71 5.95 -14.58
CA GLU A 51 2.28 7.34 -14.78
C GLU A 51 3.28 8.35 -14.21
N ILE A 52 3.82 8.13 -13.01
CA ILE A 52 4.82 9.02 -12.38
C ILE A 52 6.07 9.14 -13.27
N LEU A 53 6.51 8.04 -13.88
CA LEU A 53 7.66 7.99 -14.77
C LEU A 53 7.44 8.74 -16.10
N GLN A 54 6.19 9.03 -16.48
CA GLN A 54 5.91 9.87 -17.64
C GLN A 54 6.02 11.36 -17.30
N PRO A 55 6.45 12.20 -18.27
CA PRO A 55 6.25 13.65 -18.18
C PRO A 55 4.77 13.98 -17.97
N TYR A 56 4.48 15.01 -17.18
CA TYR A 56 3.10 15.42 -16.85
C TYR A 56 2.18 15.53 -18.08
N GLN A 57 2.68 16.04 -19.21
CA GLN A 57 1.91 16.21 -20.45
C GLN A 57 1.51 14.89 -21.11
N LYS A 58 2.15 13.77 -20.77
CA LYS A 58 1.84 12.43 -21.29
C LYS A 58 1.00 11.58 -20.33
N ARG A 59 0.80 12.02 -19.09
CA ARG A 59 0.02 11.28 -18.10
C ARG A 59 -1.46 11.24 -18.46
N LYS A 60 -2.07 10.08 -18.26
CA LYS A 60 -3.48 9.83 -18.56
C LYS A 60 -4.38 10.56 -17.57
N THR A 61 -4.03 10.53 -16.29
CA THR A 61 -4.84 11.10 -15.20
C THR A 61 -4.72 12.62 -15.06
N ARG A 62 -3.70 13.24 -15.68
CA ARG A 62 -3.35 14.67 -15.47
C ARG A 62 -3.09 15.01 -14.00
N LYS A 63 -2.68 14.04 -13.18
CA LYS A 63 -2.27 14.28 -11.79
C LYS A 63 -0.80 14.69 -11.72
N THR A 64 -0.50 15.57 -10.76
CA THR A 64 0.87 15.90 -10.36
C THR A 64 1.53 14.68 -9.73
N SER A 65 2.86 14.67 -9.68
CA SER A 65 3.64 13.57 -9.14
C SER A 65 3.32 13.34 -7.66
N VAL A 66 3.12 14.40 -6.89
CA VAL A 66 2.72 14.32 -5.47
C VAL A 66 1.38 13.61 -5.28
N LYS A 67 0.39 13.90 -6.13
CA LYS A 67 -0.94 13.26 -6.06
C LYS A 67 -0.88 11.80 -6.46
N LEU A 68 -0.03 11.45 -7.42
CA LEU A 68 0.18 10.05 -7.81
C LEU A 68 0.94 9.26 -6.74
N LEU A 69 1.90 9.88 -6.04
CA LEU A 69 2.58 9.27 -4.89
C LEU A 69 1.61 9.07 -3.71
N ASP A 70 0.72 10.02 -3.46
CA ASP A 70 -0.35 9.89 -2.46
C ASP A 70 -1.30 8.75 -2.82
N ASP A 71 -1.78 8.69 -4.08
CA ASP A 71 -2.59 7.58 -4.57
C ASP A 71 -1.87 6.23 -4.41
N LEU A 72 -0.56 6.18 -4.72
CA LEU A 72 0.26 4.98 -4.62
C LEU A 72 0.39 4.51 -3.17
N SER A 73 0.69 5.43 -2.27
CA SER A 73 0.79 5.16 -0.82
C SER A 73 -0.54 4.69 -0.28
N ASN A 74 -1.64 5.36 -0.61
CA ASN A 74 -2.98 4.98 -0.19
C ASN A 74 -3.39 3.59 -0.72
N THR A 75 -3.03 3.27 -1.96
CA THR A 75 -3.30 1.96 -2.59
C THR A 75 -2.63 0.82 -1.82
N ILE A 76 -1.36 1.01 -1.42
CA ILE A 76 -0.59 0.01 -0.68
C ILE A 76 -1.03 -0.04 0.79
N CYS A 77 -1.00 1.10 1.50
CA CYS A 77 -1.21 1.16 2.94
C CYS A 77 -2.61 0.70 3.36
N THR A 78 -3.65 1.03 2.59
CA THR A 78 -5.02 0.57 2.93
C THR A 78 -5.12 -0.95 2.98
N THR A 79 -4.42 -1.64 2.08
CA THR A 79 -4.44 -3.12 2.04
C THR A 79 -3.46 -3.70 3.04
N ALA A 80 -2.31 -3.06 3.25
CA ALA A 80 -1.35 -3.45 4.28
C ALA A 80 -1.98 -3.38 5.67
N ASP A 81 -2.62 -2.27 6.05
CA ASP A 81 -3.28 -2.10 7.35
C ASP A 81 -4.35 -3.19 7.58
N LEU A 82 -5.14 -3.49 6.54
CA LEU A 82 -6.13 -4.57 6.60
C LEU A 82 -5.45 -5.93 6.82
N ALA A 83 -4.42 -6.24 6.05
CA ALA A 83 -3.69 -7.50 6.15
C ALA A 83 -3.02 -7.66 7.53
N GLU A 84 -2.49 -6.57 8.09
CA GLU A 84 -1.88 -6.53 9.41
C GLU A 84 -2.92 -6.80 10.50
N CYS A 85 -4.09 -6.16 10.40
CA CYS A 85 -5.22 -6.43 11.28
C CYS A 85 -5.63 -7.92 11.25
N VAL A 86 -5.75 -8.50 10.05
CA VAL A 86 -6.16 -9.90 9.87
C VAL A 86 -5.13 -10.87 10.44
N ARG A 87 -3.85 -10.63 10.15
CA ARG A 87 -2.71 -11.43 10.64
C ARG A 87 -2.66 -11.51 12.17
N ASN A 88 -2.96 -10.40 12.84
CA ASN A 88 -2.87 -10.29 14.29
C ASN A 88 -4.16 -10.68 15.03
N MET A 89 -5.33 -10.41 14.45
CA MET A 89 -6.60 -10.48 15.18
C MET A 89 -7.56 -11.58 14.73
N HIS A 90 -7.39 -12.15 13.53
CA HIS A 90 -8.37 -13.12 13.01
C HIS A 90 -8.26 -14.47 13.77
N PRO A 91 -9.37 -15.07 14.24
CA PRO A 91 -9.32 -16.30 15.05
C PRO A 91 -8.91 -17.55 14.25
N ASP A 92 -9.13 -17.54 12.94
CA ASP A 92 -8.76 -18.64 12.03
C ASP A 92 -7.35 -18.44 11.46
N ASN A 93 -6.48 -19.43 11.67
CA ASN A 93 -5.09 -19.45 11.21
C ASN A 93 -4.94 -19.37 9.69
N ALA A 94 -5.91 -19.85 8.90
CA ALA A 94 -5.85 -19.74 7.44
C ALA A 94 -5.87 -18.27 7.00
N TYR A 95 -6.70 -17.45 7.62
CA TYR A 95 -6.74 -16.01 7.37
C TYR A 95 -5.48 -15.30 7.87
N ARG A 96 -4.97 -15.69 9.05
CA ARG A 96 -3.73 -15.12 9.57
C ARG A 96 -2.54 -15.39 8.63
N ALA A 97 -2.47 -16.59 8.06
CA ALA A 97 -1.42 -16.99 7.14
C ALA A 97 -1.46 -16.18 5.84
N VAL A 98 -2.64 -15.97 5.24
CA VAL A 98 -2.75 -15.13 4.03
C VAL A 98 -2.51 -13.65 4.33
N GLY A 99 -2.95 -13.14 5.50
CA GLY A 99 -2.60 -11.78 5.93
C GLY A 99 -1.09 -11.59 6.07
N ASN A 100 -0.38 -12.58 6.65
CA ASN A 100 1.08 -12.58 6.70
C ASN A 100 1.74 -12.61 5.32
N ASN A 101 1.20 -13.39 4.39
CA ASN A 101 1.70 -13.40 3.01
C ASN A 101 1.50 -12.05 2.32
N SER A 102 0.32 -11.44 2.45
CA SER A 102 0.04 -10.10 1.90
C SER A 102 1.02 -9.05 2.44
N ILE A 103 1.26 -9.02 3.76
CA ILE A 103 2.23 -8.09 4.35
C ILE A 103 3.62 -8.30 3.76
N TYR A 104 4.12 -9.53 3.73
CA TYR A 104 5.43 -9.83 3.15
C TYR A 104 5.56 -9.32 1.71
N ARG A 105 4.53 -9.55 0.89
CA ARG A 105 4.53 -9.12 -0.53
C ARG A 105 4.48 -7.60 -0.67
N LEU A 106 3.67 -6.92 0.13
CA LEU A 106 3.53 -5.46 0.08
C LEU A 106 4.76 -4.75 0.65
N THR A 107 5.40 -5.30 1.68
CA THR A 107 6.69 -4.80 2.19
C THR A 107 7.77 -4.90 1.12
N ASN A 108 7.90 -6.04 0.43
CA ASN A 108 8.86 -6.19 -0.67
C ASN A 108 8.59 -5.20 -1.82
N LEU A 109 7.32 -4.93 -2.12
CA LEU A 109 6.95 -3.90 -3.09
C LEU A 109 7.42 -2.51 -2.61
N LEU A 110 7.16 -2.13 -1.37
CA LEU A 110 7.60 -0.84 -0.80
C LEU A 110 9.12 -0.69 -0.82
N GLU A 111 9.86 -1.71 -0.41
CA GLU A 111 11.33 -1.71 -0.45
C GLU A 111 11.86 -1.50 -1.88
N THR A 112 11.25 -2.20 -2.85
CA THR A 112 11.58 -2.05 -4.27
C THR A 112 11.31 -0.64 -4.76
N LEU A 113 10.15 -0.07 -4.42
CA LEU A 113 9.76 1.27 -4.85
C LEU A 113 10.62 2.35 -4.21
N ASN A 114 10.82 2.30 -2.90
CA ASN A 114 11.60 3.28 -2.13
C ASN A 114 13.10 3.28 -2.49
N SER A 115 13.58 2.21 -3.11
CA SER A 115 14.96 2.11 -3.60
C SER A 115 15.07 2.29 -5.12
N MET A 116 13.98 2.63 -5.83
CA MET A 116 13.97 2.72 -7.29
C MET A 116 14.50 4.09 -7.79
N PRO A 117 15.68 4.16 -8.44
CA PRO A 117 16.26 5.44 -8.86
C PRO A 117 15.44 6.16 -9.93
N ALA A 118 14.80 5.41 -10.83
CA ALA A 118 13.96 5.99 -11.87
C ALA A 118 12.76 6.75 -11.28
N LEU A 119 12.15 6.20 -10.22
CA LEU A 119 11.03 6.83 -9.53
C LEU A 119 11.50 8.09 -8.80
N TYR A 120 12.57 7.99 -8.00
CA TYR A 120 13.19 9.13 -7.32
C TYR A 120 13.50 10.28 -8.29
N HIS A 121 14.21 10.02 -9.38
CA HIS A 121 14.57 11.06 -10.35
C HIS A 121 13.35 11.65 -11.06
N SER A 122 12.27 10.90 -11.25
CA SER A 122 11.04 11.46 -11.83
C SER A 122 10.35 12.41 -10.85
N VAL A 123 10.30 12.04 -9.58
CA VAL A 123 9.72 12.85 -8.51
C VAL A 123 10.56 14.12 -8.28
N ASP A 124 11.88 14.01 -8.24
CA ASP A 124 12.79 15.14 -8.07
C ASP A 124 12.62 16.17 -9.19
N ARG A 125 12.60 15.74 -10.46
CA ARG A 125 12.29 16.62 -11.61
C ARG A 125 10.91 17.26 -11.53
N SER A 126 9.95 16.63 -10.87
CA SER A 126 8.59 17.17 -10.74
C SER A 126 8.55 18.43 -9.88
N VAL A 127 9.49 18.61 -8.95
CA VAL A 127 9.58 19.79 -8.08
C VAL A 127 9.65 21.08 -8.90
N GLU A 128 10.42 21.08 -9.97
CA GLU A 128 10.52 22.23 -10.88
C GLU A 128 9.49 22.18 -12.00
N SER A 129 9.36 21.02 -12.67
CA SER A 129 8.52 20.91 -13.88
C SER A 129 7.03 21.01 -13.61
N GLU A 130 6.59 20.79 -12.37
CA GLU A 130 5.19 20.92 -11.94
C GLU A 130 4.97 22.10 -10.99
N ALA A 131 6.00 22.92 -10.71
CA ALA A 131 6.00 23.94 -9.65
C ALA A 131 4.79 24.90 -9.67
N SER A 132 4.30 25.27 -10.84
CA SER A 132 3.15 26.18 -11.01
C SER A 132 1.80 25.56 -10.61
N MET A 133 1.77 24.24 -10.40
CA MET A 133 0.58 23.47 -10.02
C MET A 133 0.58 23.03 -8.55
N LEU A 134 1.65 23.33 -7.81
CA LEU A 134 1.86 22.86 -6.44
C LEU A 134 1.65 23.99 -5.44
N ASP A 135 0.84 23.72 -4.42
CA ASP A 135 0.77 24.56 -3.22
C ASP A 135 1.90 24.23 -2.23
N ASP A 136 1.91 24.92 -1.08
CA ASP A 136 2.97 24.74 -0.09
C ASP A 136 2.90 23.36 0.61
N VAL A 137 1.71 22.77 0.72
CA VAL A 137 1.51 21.44 1.27
C VAL A 137 2.05 20.40 0.29
N ASP A 138 1.69 20.51 -0.98
CA ASP A 138 2.19 19.66 -2.06
C ASP A 138 3.73 19.67 -2.12
N LYS A 139 4.35 20.86 -2.06
CA LYS A 139 5.81 21.00 -2.05
C LYS A 139 6.44 20.35 -0.83
N ARG A 140 5.83 20.54 0.35
CA ARG A 140 6.32 19.92 1.59
C ARG A 140 6.22 18.40 1.52
N THR A 141 5.11 17.88 1.04
CA THR A 141 4.87 16.44 0.87
C THR A 141 5.84 15.83 -0.14
N LEU A 142 6.11 16.49 -1.27
CA LEU A 142 7.15 16.05 -2.21
C LEU A 142 8.53 15.98 -1.56
N ARG A 143 8.89 16.99 -0.75
CA ARG A 143 10.19 16.96 -0.07
C ARG A 143 10.28 15.79 0.90
N LEU A 144 9.21 15.48 1.64
CA LEU A 144 9.16 14.31 2.52
C LEU A 144 9.37 13.01 1.75
N PHE A 145 8.69 12.83 0.61
CA PHE A 145 8.92 11.66 -0.23
C PHE A 145 10.38 11.56 -0.71
N LEU A 146 10.98 12.67 -1.16
CA LEU A 146 12.40 12.70 -1.56
C LEU A 146 13.34 12.36 -0.40
N ASP A 147 13.08 12.90 0.79
CA ASP A 147 13.83 12.57 2.01
C ASP A 147 13.72 11.06 2.33
N ASP A 148 12.56 10.44 2.14
CA ASP A 148 12.35 9.00 2.38
C ASP A 148 13.12 8.13 1.37
N PHE A 149 13.12 8.50 0.08
CA PHE A 149 13.95 7.86 -0.94
C PHE A 149 15.45 7.97 -0.60
N GLU A 150 15.89 9.16 -0.19
CA GLU A 150 17.28 9.41 0.22
C GLU A 150 17.66 8.57 1.44
N GLN A 151 16.78 8.48 2.45
CA GLN A 151 16.97 7.63 3.63
C GLN A 151 17.05 6.14 3.30
N CYS A 152 16.32 5.68 2.28
CA CYS A 152 16.42 4.30 1.79
C CYS A 152 17.70 4.03 0.97
N GLY A 153 18.57 5.02 0.79
CA GLY A 153 19.85 4.87 0.11
C GLY A 153 19.76 4.88 -1.41
N VAL A 154 18.68 5.40 -2.01
CA VAL A 154 18.52 5.46 -3.49
C VAL A 154 19.68 6.19 -4.19
N HIS A 155 20.35 7.08 -3.46
CA HIS A 155 21.45 7.91 -3.93
C HIS A 155 22.84 7.25 -3.76
N LEU A 156 22.90 6.10 -3.08
CA LEU A 156 24.13 5.36 -2.83
C LEU A 156 24.50 4.50 -4.04
N LYS A 157 25.80 4.31 -4.27
CA LYS A 157 26.28 3.37 -5.29
C LYS A 157 26.09 1.94 -4.77
N ASP A 158 25.85 0.97 -5.66
CA ASP A 158 25.55 -0.44 -5.34
C ASP A 158 26.43 -1.06 -4.25
N SER A 159 27.72 -0.67 -4.17
CA SER A 159 28.66 -1.08 -3.13
C SER A 159 28.30 -0.70 -1.68
N GLN A 160 27.29 0.15 -1.46
CA GLN A 160 26.93 0.71 -0.15
C GLN A 160 25.50 0.35 0.30
N VAL A 161 24.66 -0.21 -0.58
CA VAL A 161 23.23 -0.49 -0.33
C VAL A 161 23.01 -1.71 0.56
N GLY A 162 23.91 -2.69 0.52
CA GLY A 162 23.78 -3.96 1.25
C GLY A 162 23.76 -3.87 2.79
N PHE A 163 24.00 -2.69 3.37
CA PHE A 163 24.04 -2.49 4.83
C PHE A 163 22.74 -1.91 5.41
N LEU A 164 21.86 -1.33 4.57
CA LEU A 164 20.65 -0.64 5.02
C LEU A 164 19.40 -1.52 5.08
N LEU A 165 19.32 -2.56 4.23
CA LEU A 165 18.16 -3.45 4.14
C LEU A 165 18.01 -4.40 5.35
N ASP A 166 19.02 -4.50 6.21
CA ASP A 166 18.97 -5.35 7.43
C ASP A 166 18.25 -4.69 8.63
N ILE A 167 17.89 -3.40 8.56
CA ILE A 167 17.36 -2.65 9.73
C ILE A 167 15.82 -2.51 9.73
N THR A 168 15.13 -2.75 8.61
CA THR A 168 13.67 -2.53 8.50
C THR A 168 12.81 -3.78 8.81
N LEU A 169 13.43 -4.90 9.18
CA LEU A 169 12.73 -6.11 9.66
C LEU A 169 12.68 -6.13 11.20
N VAL A 170 11.82 -5.29 11.79
CA VAL A 170 11.31 -5.48 13.16
C VAL A 170 9.80 -5.34 13.16
#